data_AF-A0A9Q1A3A2-F1
#
_entry.id   AF-A0A9Q1A3A2-F1
#
_cell.length_a   1.000
_cell.length_b   1.000
_cell.length_c   1.000
_cell.angle_alpha   90.00
_cell.angle_beta   90.00
_cell.angle_gamma   90.00
#
_symmetry.space_group_name_H-M   'P 1'
#
loop_
_entity.id
_entity.type
_entity.pdbx_description
1 polymer ?
#
loop_
_entity_poly.entity_id
_entity_poly.type
_entity_poly.pdbx_seq_one_letter_code
_entity_poly.pdbx_strand_id
1 'polypeptide(L)' 'METLEGATVSFDSVAFSFLTYEEVREHSFVKITSARFLDTLDKPVPGGLNDPAMGPLGERAKSAREKIESQVAA' A
#
# COMPACT_ATOMS: atom_id res chain seq x y z
N MET A 1 9.05 -22.55 -11.75
CA MET A 1 8.20 -22.47 -10.55
C MET A 1 9.13 -22.14 -9.40
N GLU A 2 9.17 -20.88 -8.96
CA GLU A 2 9.85 -20.54 -7.71
C GLU A 2 8.93 -20.90 -6.56
N THR A 3 9.39 -21.79 -5.68
CA THR A 3 8.70 -22.17 -4.45
C THR A 3 8.90 -21.09 -3.42
N LEU A 4 7.81 -20.42 -3.03
CA LEU A 4 7.81 -19.43 -1.97
C LEU A 4 7.84 -20.18 -0.63
N GLU A 5 9.03 -20.35 -0.07
CA GLU A 5 9.25 -20.94 1.26
C GLU A 5 8.78 -19.93 2.32
N GLY A 6 7.50 -20.02 2.71
CA GLY A 6 6.93 -19.20 3.78
C GLY A 6 6.67 -20.05 5.03
N ALA A 7 7.17 -19.62 6.18
CA ALA A 7 6.81 -20.23 7.46
C ALA A 7 5.31 -20.05 7.72
N THR A 8 4.62 -21.14 8.09
CA THR A 8 3.22 -21.08 8.52
C THR A 8 3.16 -20.81 10.03
N VAL A 9 2.29 -19.89 10.44
CA VAL A 9 2.14 -19.49 11.84
C VAL A 9 0.65 -19.52 12.21
N SER A 10 0.32 -20.08 13.36
CA SER A 10 -1.02 -20.03 13.98
C SER A 10 -0.98 -19.17 15.22
N PHE A 11 -2.08 -18.47 15.52
CA PHE A 11 -2.21 -17.61 16.70
C PHE A 11 -3.29 -18.15 17.64
N ASP A 12 -3.00 -18.19 18.94
CA ASP A 12 -3.93 -18.71 19.97
C ASP A 12 -5.02 -17.69 20.35
N SER A 13 -4.79 -16.39 20.12
CA SER A 13 -5.73 -15.32 20.46
C SER A 13 -5.50 -14.06 19.64
N VAL A 14 -6.50 -13.16 19.65
CA VAL A 14 -6.47 -11.84 19.00
C VAL A 14 -6.87 -10.78 20.02
N ALA A 15 -6.06 -9.72 20.13
CA ALA A 15 -6.37 -8.57 20.97
C ALA A 15 -6.88 -7.40 20.13
N PHE A 16 -7.92 -6.72 20.64
CA PHE A 16 -8.46 -5.50 20.04
C PHE A 16 -7.99 -4.31 20.87
N SER A 17 -7.57 -3.25 20.19
CA SER A 17 -7.14 -2.00 20.80
C SER A 17 -7.42 -0.82 19.88
N PHE A 18 -7.20 0.38 20.39
CA PHE A 18 -7.20 1.61 19.59
C PHE A 18 -5.76 2.01 19.29
N LEU A 19 -5.51 2.50 18.08
CA LEU A 19 -4.23 3.14 17.75
C LEU A 19 -4.20 4.56 18.30
N THR A 20 -3.05 4.92 18.86
CA THR A 20 -2.72 6.31 19.21
C THR A 20 -2.42 7.12 17.96
N TYR A 21 -2.40 8.45 18.10
CA TYR A 21 -2.04 9.34 17.01
C TYR A 21 -0.62 9.06 16.48
N GLU A 22 0.31 8.80 17.40
CA GLU A 22 1.71 8.48 17.09
C GLU A 22 1.81 7.18 16.30
N GLU A 23 1.14 6.11 16.75
CA GLU A 23 1.14 4.80 16.07
C GLU A 23 0.51 4.88 14.67
N VAL A 24 -0.59 5.63 14.51
CA VAL A 24 -1.16 5.86 13.18
C VAL A 24 -0.15 6.54 12.27
N ARG A 25 0.60 7.54 12.77
CA ARG A 25 1.57 8.27 11.97
C ARG A 25 2.81 7.43 11.62
N GLU A 26 3.27 6.60 12.54
CA GLU A 26 4.38 5.66 12.31
C GLU A 26 3.99 4.57 11.31
N HIS A 27 2.77 4.05 11.39
CA HIS A 27 2.28 3.00 10.49
C HIS A 27 1.94 3.53 9.08
N SER A 28 1.66 4.84 8.95
CA SER A 28 1.26 5.46 7.68
C SER A 28 2.42 5.55 6.69
N PHE A 29 2.20 5.07 5.46
CA PHE A 29 3.20 5.19 4.38
C PHE A 29 3.16 6.55 3.67
N VAL A 30 1.97 7.16 3.56
CA VAL A 30 1.76 8.43 2.84
C VAL A 30 0.85 9.34 3.65
N LYS A 31 1.14 10.65 3.63
CA LYS A 31 0.23 11.68 4.13
C LYS A 31 -0.72 12.15 3.02
N ILE A 32 -2.02 11.97 3.22
CA ILE A 32 -3.03 12.52 2.32
C ILE A 32 -3.09 14.04 2.51
N THR A 33 -2.91 14.78 1.42
CA THR A 33 -2.91 16.26 1.39
C THR A 33 -4.03 16.82 0.52
N SER A 34 -4.70 15.97 -0.26
CA SER A 34 -5.80 16.33 -1.16
C SER A 34 -6.96 15.35 -0.99
N ALA A 35 -8.17 15.88 -0.87
CA ALA A 35 -9.39 15.06 -0.80
C ALA A 35 -9.83 14.49 -2.17
N ARG A 36 -9.13 14.83 -3.26
CA ARG A 36 -9.44 14.29 -4.60
C ARG A 36 -9.23 12.77 -4.64
N PHE A 37 -10.19 12.09 -5.25
CA PHE A 37 -10.21 10.64 -5.39
C PHE A 37 -9.44 10.18 -6.65
N LEU A 38 -9.78 10.76 -7.81
CA LEU A 38 -9.15 10.49 -9.11
C LEU A 38 -8.92 11.81 -9.87
N ASP A 39 -8.07 11.76 -10.89
CA ASP A 39 -7.92 12.81 -11.90
C ASP A 39 -9.01 12.71 -12.99
N THR A 40 -8.91 13.56 -14.02
CA THR A 40 -9.86 13.59 -15.14
C THR A 40 -9.76 12.38 -16.07
N LEU A 41 -8.80 11.49 -15.86
CA LEU A 41 -8.59 10.26 -16.61
C LEU A 41 -8.86 9.01 -15.74
N ASP A 42 -9.58 9.18 -14.63
CA ASP A 42 -9.92 8.15 -13.66
C ASP A 42 -8.71 7.46 -13.03
N LYS A 43 -7.58 8.18 -12.87
CA LYS A 43 -6.37 7.66 -12.22
C LYS A 43 -6.18 8.24 -10.81
N PRO A 44 -5.64 7.45 -9.87
CA PRO A 44 -5.29 7.98 -8.56
C PRO A 44 -4.18 9.03 -8.65
N VAL A 45 -4.28 10.05 -7.80
CA VAL A 45 -3.39 11.22 -7.82
C VAL A 45 -2.42 11.15 -6.64
N PRO A 46 -1.13 11.48 -6.81
CA PRO A 46 -0.20 11.64 -5.68
C PRO A 46 -0.73 12.63 -4.64
N GLY A 47 -0.63 12.28 -3.36
CA GLY A 47 -1.18 12.97 -2.19
C GLY A 47 -2.70 12.86 -2.02
N GLY A 48 -3.38 12.09 -2.87
CA GLY A 48 -4.84 11.88 -2.86
C GLY A 48 -5.30 10.68 -2.01
N LEU A 49 -6.62 10.47 -1.96
CA LEU A 49 -7.26 9.43 -1.12
C LEU A 49 -6.88 7.98 -1.50
N ASN A 50 -6.33 7.75 -2.70
CA ASN A 50 -5.80 6.46 -3.15
C ASN A 50 -4.40 6.62 -3.78
N ASP A 51 -3.53 7.43 -3.16
CA ASP A 51 -2.17 7.65 -3.65
C ASP A 51 -1.54 6.35 -4.21
N PRO A 52 -1.04 6.35 -5.46
CA PRO A 52 -0.45 5.15 -6.08
C PRO A 52 0.66 4.49 -5.27
N ALA A 53 1.32 5.21 -4.37
CA ALA A 53 2.34 4.68 -3.47
C ALA A 53 1.75 3.76 -2.38
N MET A 54 0.47 3.89 -2.03
CA MET A 54 -0.21 2.98 -1.09
C MET A 54 -0.57 1.63 -1.72
N GLY A 55 -0.42 1.51 -3.03
CA GLY A 55 -0.70 0.30 -3.78
C GLY A 55 -1.55 0.55 -5.01
N PRO A 56 -1.75 -0.50 -5.82
CA PRO A 56 -2.53 -0.40 -7.03
C PRO A 56 -4.03 -0.27 -6.71
N LEU A 57 -4.70 0.67 -7.37
CA LEU A 57 -6.16 0.74 -7.36
C LEU A 57 -6.70 -0.14 -8.52
N GLY A 58 -7.20 -1.33 -8.18
CA GLY A 58 -7.83 -2.28 -9.11
C GLY A 58 -6.97 -3.49 -9.47
N GLU A 59 -7.61 -4.60 -9.85
CA GLU A 59 -6.99 -5.93 -10.05
C GLU A 59 -5.87 -5.96 -11.09
N ARG A 60 -5.88 -5.06 -12.07
CA ARG A 60 -4.90 -5.04 -13.17
C ARG A 60 -3.76 -4.06 -12.95
N ALA A 61 -3.81 -3.26 -11.90
CA ALA A 61 -2.76 -2.30 -11.61
C ALA A 61 -1.61 -3.02 -10.87
N LYS A 62 -0.39 -2.87 -11.37
CA LYS A 62 0.81 -3.41 -10.70
C LYS A 62 1.17 -2.54 -9.51
N SER A 63 1.65 -3.18 -8.44
CA SER A 63 2.15 -2.46 -7.26
C SER A 63 3.31 -1.55 -7.65
N ALA A 64 3.35 -0.33 -7.10
CA ALA A 64 4.44 0.62 -7.35
C ALA A 64 5.82 0.03 -6.99
N ARG A 65 5.87 -0.89 -6.02
CA ARG A 65 7.09 -1.61 -5.61
C ARG A 65 7.67 -2.48 -6.74
N GLU A 66 6.80 -3.08 -7.55
CA GLU A 66 7.18 -3.94 -8.67
C GLU A 66 7.76 -3.14 -9.86
N LYS A 67 7.41 -1.84 -9.98
CA LYS A 67 7.94 -0.97 -11.04
C LYS A 67 9.36 -0.48 -10.77
N ILE A 68 9.76 -0.35 -9.50
CA ILE A 68 11.11 0.08 -9.12
C ILE A 68 12.11 -1.03 -9.43
N GLU A 69 11.79 -2.29 -9.13
CA GLU A 69 12.65 -3.44 -9.43
C GLU A 69 12.82 -3.65 -10.95
N SER A 70 11.78 -3.38 -11.75
CA SER A 70 11.84 -3.42 -13.22
C SER A 70 12.73 -2.34 -13.84
N GLN A 71 13.04 -1.23 -13.15
CA GLN A 71 13.89 -0.16 -13.67
C GLN A 71 15.36 -0.28 -13.25
N VAL A 72 15.66 -1.06 -12.22
CA VAL A 72 17.04 -1.32 -11.77
C VAL A 72 17.67 -2.52 -12.49
N ALA A 73 16.86 -3.34 -13.18
CA ALA A 73 17.29 -4.53 -13.92
C ALA A 73 17.50 -4.31 -15.44
N ALA A 74 17.55 -3.07 -15.93
CA ALA A 74 17.72 -2.72 -17.35
C ALA A 74 18.97 -1.89 -17.62
#